data_AF-A0A6M3XJA7-F1
#
_entry.id   AF-A0A6M3XJA7-F1
#
_cell.length_a   1.000
_cell.length_b   1.000
_cell.length_c   1.000
_cell.angle_alpha   90.00
_cell.angle_beta   90.00
_cell.angle_gamma   90.00
#
_symmetry.space_group_name_H-M   'P 1'
#
loop_
_entity.id
_entity.type
_entity.pdbx_description
1 polymer ?
#
loop_
_entity_poly.entity_id
_entity_poly.type
_entity_poly.pdbx_seq_one_letter_code
_entity_poly.pdbx_strand_id
1 'polypeptide(L)'
;MVLSTNGKDYIARELGIGNCFVSSGMAWTAVAVDGVTVNETGGTASIVGRLVNTAIYSRIDLTSPKVKTFYYSNLKSANDGLDVVLTDSQWIVANDGAPVSEPQYCAAVATPTPTPTP
;
A
#
# COMPACT_ATOMS: atom_id res chain seq x y z
N MET A 1 -11.46 5.54 -10.60
CA MET A 1 -10.43 5.42 -9.55
C MET A 1 -10.88 6.26 -8.37
N VAL A 2 -10.85 5.69 -7.17
CA VAL A 2 -11.32 6.31 -5.92
C VAL A 2 -10.16 6.79 -5.05
N LEU A 3 -8.91 6.42 -5.39
CA LEU A 3 -7.72 6.90 -4.70
C LEU A 3 -7.57 8.42 -4.78
N SER A 4 -7.71 9.07 -3.64
CA SER A 4 -7.26 10.43 -3.38
C SER A 4 -5.75 10.57 -3.50
N THR A 5 -5.25 11.81 -3.56
CA THR A 5 -3.80 12.06 -3.48
C THR A 5 -3.22 11.56 -2.16
N ASN A 6 -3.92 11.75 -1.03
CA ASN A 6 -3.49 11.27 0.28
C ASN A 6 -3.42 9.75 0.34
N GLY A 7 -4.40 9.06 -0.24
CA GLY A 7 -4.42 7.60 -0.34
C GLY A 7 -3.23 7.07 -1.14
N LYS A 8 -2.95 7.66 -2.31
CA LYS A 8 -1.78 7.28 -3.13
C LYS A 8 -0.47 7.49 -2.39
N ASP A 9 -0.30 8.65 -1.75
CA ASP A 9 0.89 8.98 -0.99
C ASP A 9 1.13 8.03 0.19
N TYR A 10 0.06 7.72 0.94
CA TYR A 10 0.12 6.78 2.04
C TYR A 10 0.54 5.39 1.55
N ILE A 11 -0.11 4.88 0.51
CA ILE A 11 0.20 3.57 -0.06
C ILE A 11 1.66 3.53 -0.53
N ALA A 12 2.16 4.57 -1.19
CA ALA A 12 3.52 4.57 -1.72
C ALA A 12 4.57 4.63 -0.60
N ARG A 13 4.32 5.40 0.47
CA ARG A 13 5.21 5.51 1.64
C ARG A 13 5.22 4.23 2.49
N GLU A 14 4.06 3.64 2.70
CA GLU A 14 3.88 2.56 3.67
C GLU A 14 3.98 1.16 3.05
N LEU A 15 3.46 1.01 1.84
CA LEU A 15 3.35 -0.25 1.08
C LEU A 15 4.18 -0.21 -0.21
N GLY A 16 5.18 0.67 -0.25
CA GLY A 16 6.13 0.81 -1.35
C GLY A 16 7.58 0.81 -0.87
N ILE A 17 8.50 0.87 -1.83
CA ILE A 17 9.95 0.94 -1.57
C ILE A 17 10.43 2.32 -2.02
N GLY A 18 11.19 3.02 -1.16
CA GLY A 18 11.66 4.37 -1.48
C GLY A 18 10.53 5.40 -1.68
N ASN A 19 9.37 5.20 -1.03
CA ASN A 19 8.15 5.96 -1.23
C ASN A 19 7.50 5.81 -2.62
N CYS A 20 7.87 4.79 -3.38
CA CYS A 20 7.34 4.49 -4.69
C CYS A 20 6.55 3.19 -4.69
N PHE A 21 5.52 3.13 -5.53
CA PHE A 21 4.93 1.85 -5.88
C PHE A 21 5.97 0.97 -6.55
N VAL A 22 5.87 -0.33 -6.26
CA VAL A 22 6.75 -1.34 -6.83
C VAL A 22 5.96 -2.55 -7.27
N SER A 23 6.38 -3.17 -8.36
CA SER A 23 5.78 -4.42 -8.86
C SER A 23 6.21 -5.65 -8.05
N SER A 24 7.33 -5.56 -7.32
CA SER A 24 7.91 -6.66 -6.55
C SER A 24 8.86 -6.15 -5.45
N GLY A 25 9.40 -7.08 -4.65
CA GLY A 25 10.43 -6.78 -3.64
C GLY A 25 9.92 -6.66 -2.20
N MET A 26 8.61 -6.87 -1.98
CA MET A 26 8.04 -6.94 -0.65
C MET A 26 7.72 -8.38 -0.24
N ALA A 27 7.90 -8.67 1.05
CA ALA A 27 7.47 -9.91 1.68
C ALA A 27 6.49 -9.59 2.79
N TRP A 28 5.41 -10.38 2.88
CA TRP A 28 4.30 -10.13 3.80
C TRP A 28 3.52 -11.39 4.08
N THR A 29 2.76 -11.38 5.17
CA THR A 29 1.85 -12.45 5.55
C THR A 29 0.42 -11.94 5.46
N ALA A 30 -0.39 -12.59 4.63
CA ALA A 30 -1.84 -12.40 4.63
C ALA A 30 -2.45 -13.18 5.79
N VAL A 31 -3.28 -12.53 6.58
CA VAL A 31 -4.04 -13.19 7.65
C VAL A 31 -5.51 -13.14 7.30
N ALA A 32 -6.08 -14.31 7.03
CA ALA A 32 -7.48 -14.47 6.72
C ALA A 32 -8.38 -14.17 7.94
N VAL A 33 -9.66 -13.94 7.70
CA VAL A 33 -10.67 -13.71 8.75
C VAL A 33 -10.88 -14.93 9.65
N ASP A 34 -10.59 -16.13 9.14
CA ASP A 34 -10.64 -17.40 9.88
C ASP A 34 -9.32 -17.74 10.62
N GLY A 35 -8.33 -16.84 10.54
CA GLY A 35 -7.03 -16.99 11.19
C GLY A 35 -5.98 -17.75 10.37
N VAL A 36 -6.32 -18.26 9.19
CA VAL A 36 -5.33 -18.87 8.30
C VAL A 36 -4.32 -17.82 7.83
N THR A 37 -3.03 -18.17 7.85
CA THR A 37 -1.95 -17.28 7.42
C THR A 37 -1.28 -17.81 6.16
N VAL A 38 -0.98 -16.92 5.20
CA VAL A 38 -0.24 -17.25 3.99
C VAL A 38 0.90 -16.26 3.82
N ASN A 39 2.13 -16.77 3.67
CA ASN A 39 3.28 -15.94 3.35
C ASN A 39 3.33 -15.71 1.84
N GLU A 40 3.47 -14.45 1.44
CA GLU A 40 3.47 -14.02 0.05
C GLU A 40 4.65 -13.09 -0.22
N THR A 41 5.01 -12.99 -1.49
CA THR A 41 5.92 -11.95 -2.00
C THR A 41 5.23 -11.26 -3.17
N GLY A 42 5.52 -9.97 -3.35
CA GLY A 42 4.89 -9.21 -4.43
C GLY A 42 5.14 -7.71 -4.35
N GLY A 43 4.32 -6.99 -5.10
CA GLY A 43 4.35 -5.54 -5.19
C GLY A 43 3.26 -4.84 -4.40
N THR A 44 3.21 -3.52 -4.54
CA THR A 44 2.28 -2.63 -3.84
C THR A 44 0.83 -2.99 -4.16
N ALA A 45 0.52 -3.28 -5.42
CA ALA A 45 -0.82 -3.66 -5.86
C ALA A 45 -1.30 -4.97 -5.23
N SER A 46 -0.42 -5.95 -5.04
CA SER A 46 -0.78 -7.25 -4.45
C SER A 46 -1.23 -7.09 -3.00
N ILE A 47 -0.51 -6.30 -2.21
CA ILE A 47 -0.86 -6.02 -0.82
C ILE A 47 -2.20 -5.28 -0.73
N VAL A 48 -2.36 -4.22 -1.53
CA VAL A 48 -3.62 -3.46 -1.56
C VAL A 48 -4.78 -4.35 -2.00
N GLY A 49 -4.59 -5.19 -3.02
CA GLY A 49 -5.61 -6.14 -3.49
C GLY A 49 -6.08 -7.12 -2.41
N ARG A 50 -5.19 -7.56 -1.51
CA ARG A 50 -5.59 -8.37 -0.35
C ARG A 50 -6.35 -7.57 0.69
N LEU A 51 -5.84 -6.38 1.04
CA LEU A 51 -6.45 -5.52 2.06
C LEU A 51 -7.87 -5.09 1.69
N VAL A 52 -8.16 -4.84 0.40
CA VAL A 52 -9.53 -4.49 -0.04
C VAL A 52 -10.49 -5.69 -0.05
N ASN A 53 -9.97 -6.93 -0.04
CA ASN A 53 -10.80 -8.13 0.02
C ASN A 53 -11.08 -8.54 1.48
N THR A 54 -11.79 -7.66 2.19
CA THR A 54 -12.06 -7.79 3.64
C THR A 54 -12.97 -8.96 4.00
N ALA A 55 -13.65 -9.55 3.01
CA ALA A 55 -14.43 -10.78 3.19
C ALA A 55 -13.53 -11.99 3.44
N ILE A 56 -12.27 -11.93 2.99
CA ILE A 56 -11.30 -13.02 3.09
C ILE A 56 -10.18 -12.66 4.06
N TYR A 57 -9.65 -11.43 4.01
CA TYR A 57 -8.47 -11.02 4.78
C TYR A 57 -8.81 -10.02 5.88
N SER A 58 -8.31 -10.27 7.08
CA SER A 58 -8.46 -9.37 8.23
C SER A 58 -7.34 -8.32 8.29
N ARG A 59 -6.12 -8.70 7.92
CA ARG A 59 -4.94 -7.82 7.92
C ARG A 59 -3.80 -8.38 7.06
N ILE A 60 -2.81 -7.54 6.81
CA ILE A 60 -1.51 -7.91 6.26
C ILE A 60 -0.43 -7.57 7.27
N ASP A 61 0.48 -8.50 7.52
CA ASP A 61 1.69 -8.28 8.31
C ASP A 61 2.89 -8.19 7.34
N LEU A 62 3.36 -6.97 7.05
CA LEU A 62 4.56 -6.75 6.23
C LEU A 62 5.79 -7.22 7.01
N THR A 63 6.67 -8.00 6.37
CA THR A 63 7.87 -8.57 7.00
C THR A 63 9.16 -8.04 6.40
N SER A 64 9.13 -7.55 5.16
CA SER A 64 10.24 -6.88 4.48
C SER A 64 9.72 -5.94 3.39
N PRO A 65 10.31 -4.74 3.19
CA PRO A 65 11.49 -4.19 3.88
C PRO A 65 11.19 -3.52 5.22
N LYS A 66 9.91 -3.45 5.62
CA LYS A 66 9.48 -2.87 6.90
C LYS A 66 8.64 -3.89 7.64
N VAL A 67 8.76 -3.94 8.97
CA VAL A 67 7.91 -4.79 9.81
C VAL A 67 6.76 -3.94 10.34
N LYS A 68 5.55 -4.17 9.80
CA LYS A 68 4.35 -3.40 10.18
C LYS A 68 3.06 -4.14 9.81
N THR A 69 2.07 -4.05 10.70
CA THR A 69 0.72 -4.57 10.47
C THR A 69 -0.17 -3.52 9.83
N PHE A 70 -0.98 -3.94 8.85
CA PHE A 70 -1.92 -3.10 8.12
C PHE A 70 -3.30 -3.74 8.07
N TYR A 71 -4.31 -2.89 8.24
CA TYR A 71 -5.73 -3.21 8.12
C TYR A 71 -6.34 -2.40 7.00
N TYR A 72 -7.46 -2.87 6.45
CA TYR A 72 -8.24 -2.10 5.47
C TYR A 72 -8.63 -0.71 5.98
N SER A 73 -8.93 -0.59 7.27
CA SER A 73 -9.26 0.70 7.91
C SER A 73 -8.13 1.71 7.83
N ASN A 74 -6.86 1.27 7.78
CA ASN A 74 -5.74 2.18 7.57
C ASN A 74 -5.78 2.78 6.16
N LEU A 75 -6.07 1.97 5.14
CA LEU A 75 -6.22 2.44 3.75
C LEU A 75 -7.37 3.43 3.62
N LYS A 76 -8.55 3.08 4.15
CA LYS A 76 -9.74 3.95 4.08
C LYS A 76 -9.50 5.29 4.77
N SER A 77 -8.92 5.26 5.97
CA SER A 77 -8.61 6.48 6.73
C SER A 77 -7.64 7.38 5.98
N ALA A 78 -6.59 6.81 5.38
CA ALA A 78 -5.61 7.55 4.59
C ALA A 78 -6.17 8.05 3.25
N ASN A 79 -7.22 7.41 2.74
CA ASN A 79 -7.87 7.76 1.47
C ASN A 79 -9.02 8.77 1.66
N ASP A 80 -8.85 9.75 2.54
CA ASP A 80 -9.86 10.77 2.85
C ASP A 80 -11.21 10.20 3.31
N GLY A 81 -11.18 9.01 3.93
CA GLY A 81 -12.37 8.28 4.38
C GLY A 81 -13.11 7.53 3.27
N LEU A 82 -12.64 7.61 2.02
CA LEU A 82 -13.23 6.90 0.87
C LEU A 82 -12.75 5.45 0.83
N ASP A 83 -13.67 4.55 0.50
CA ASP A 83 -13.34 3.14 0.32
C ASP A 83 -12.34 2.94 -0.83
N VAL A 84 -11.32 2.12 -0.58
CA VAL A 84 -10.37 1.68 -1.61
C VAL A 84 -10.91 0.39 -2.20
N VAL A 85 -10.99 0.32 -3.53
CA VAL A 85 -11.61 -0.81 -4.23
C VAL A 85 -10.59 -1.56 -5.10
N LEU A 86 -10.96 -2.75 -5.56
CA LEU A 86 -10.07 -3.58 -6.37
C LEU A 86 -9.61 -2.90 -7.68
N THR A 87 -10.42 -2.01 -8.27
CA THR A 87 -9.99 -1.25 -9.45
C THR A 87 -8.91 -0.22 -9.15
N ASP A 88 -8.75 0.19 -7.89
CA ASP A 88 -7.63 1.03 -7.48
C ASP A 88 -6.31 0.26 -7.47
N SER A 89 -6.31 -1.05 -7.15
CA SER A 89 -5.09 -1.85 -7.26
C SER A 89 -4.64 -2.03 -8.70
N GLN A 90 -5.56 -2.04 -9.67
CA GLN A 90 -5.21 -2.04 -11.10
C GLN A 90 -4.50 -0.75 -11.51
N TRP A 91 -4.92 0.40 -10.96
CA TRP A 91 -4.21 1.65 -11.20
C TRP A 91 -2.81 1.64 -10.58
N ILE A 92 -2.64 1.04 -9.40
CA ILE A 92 -1.33 0.86 -8.78
C ILE A 92 -0.41 0.03 -9.67
N VAL A 93 -0.89 -1.08 -10.26
CA VAL A 93 -0.11 -1.88 -11.22
C VAL A 93 0.37 -0.99 -12.37
N ALA A 94 -0.53 -0.24 -13.00
CA ALA A 94 -0.18 0.63 -14.13
C ALA A 94 0.72 1.84 -13.78
N ASN A 95 1.10 1.99 -12.50
CA ASN A 95 1.93 3.07 -11.98
C ASN A 95 3.04 2.56 -11.05
N ASP A 96 3.46 1.29 -11.18
CA ASP A 96 4.51 0.70 -10.35
C ASP A 96 5.90 0.67 -11.00
N GLY A 97 6.01 1.24 -12.21
CA GLY A 97 7.25 1.32 -12.99
C GLY A 97 7.64 0.01 -13.69
N ALA A 98 6.76 -0.99 -13.79
CA ALA A 98 7.04 -2.25 -14.46
C ALA A 98 5.95 -2.65 -15.49
N PRO A 99 6.32 -2.91 -16.76
CA PRO A 99 7.67 -2.81 -17.33
C PRO A 99 8.23 -1.37 -17.28
N VAL A 100 9.55 -1.22 -17.48
CA VAL A 100 10.28 0.04 -17.28
C VAL A 100 9.75 1.25 -18.09
N SER A 101 8.91 1.00 -19.08
CA SER A 101 8.21 2.01 -19.88
C SER A 101 6.95 2.57 -19.20
N GLU A 102 6.46 1.94 -18.14
CA GLU A 102 5.31 2.40 -17.37
C GLU A 102 5.70 3.52 -16.40
N PRO A 103 4.78 4.45 -16.11
CA PRO A 103 5.03 5.46 -15.09
C PRO A 103 5.23 4.78 -13.73
N GLN A 104 6.02 5.43 -12.87
CA GLN A 104 6.15 5.04 -11.47
C GLN A 104 5.62 6.16 -10.58
N TYR A 105 4.61 5.86 -9.76
CA TYR A 105 4.14 6.79 -8.76
C TYR A 105 5.05 6.74 -7.53
N CYS A 106 5.60 7.90 -7.17
CA CYS A 106 6.34 8.10 -5.93
C CYS A 106 5.72 9.26 -5.16
N ALA A 107 5.41 9.02 -3.89
CA ALA A 107 5.00 10.09 -2.99
C ALA A 107 6.17 11.06 -2.80
N ALA A 108 5.87 12.36 -2.81
CA ALA A 108 6.85 13.35 -2.39
C ALA A 108 7.30 13.02 -0.96
N VAL A 109 8.61 13.15 -0.71
CA VAL A 109 9.13 13.11 0.65
C VAL A 109 8.50 14.29 1.38
N ALA A 110 7.83 14.04 2.50
CA ALA A 110 7.37 15.13 3.34
C ALA A 110 8.60 15.94 3.75
N THR A 111 8.69 17.19 3.30
CA THR A 111 9.70 18.13 3.80
C THR A 111 9.50 18.21 5.31
N PRO A 112 10.52 17.99 6.15
CA PRO A 112 10.34 18.14 7.58
C PRO A 112 9.90 19.57 7.86
N THR A 113 8.76 19.76 8.53
CA THR A 113 8.38 21.07 9.05
C THR A 113 9.48 21.51 10.02
N PRO A 114 10.14 22.67 9.80
CA PRO A 114 11.12 23.14 10.77
C PRO A 114 10.44 23.32 12.12
N THR A 115 10.94 22.63 13.15
CA THR A 115 10.51 22.88 14.53
C THR A 115 10.87 24.33 14.87
N PRO A 116 9.90 25.19 15.25
CA PRO A 116 10.24 26.51 15.74
C PRO A 116 11.15 26.35 16.95
N THR A 117 12.36 26.90 16.87
CA THR A 117 13.27 26.97 18.01
C THR A 117 12.69 27.99 19.00
N PRO A 118 12.57 27.66 20.30
CA PRO A 118 12.09 28.59 21.32
C PRO A 118 13.01 29.80 21.52
#